data_AF-X0YWL7-F1
#
_entry.id   AF-X0YWL7-F1
#
_cell.length_a   1.000
_cell.length_b   1.000
_cell.length_c   1.000
_cell.angle_alpha   90.00
_cell.angle_beta   90.00
_cell.angle_gamma   90.00
#
_symmetry.space_group_name_H-M   'P 1'
#
loop_
_entity.id
_entity.type
_entity.pdbx_description
1 polymer ?
#
loop_
_entity_poly.entity_id
_entity_poly.type
_entity_poly.pdbx_seq_one_letter_code
_entity_poly.pdbx_strand_id
1 'polypeptide(L)'
;TRLKSLGFSLGLEDIDGFFGIKTEEAVKSFQQKRGLAVTGTIDSITWLEVVEAGYTLGSRTLYLKVPPFRGDDVKTLQHYLNSLGFDSGEVTGIFNKKTETAVRKFQNNMSLDEDGLVGSETIKSLNNLKRSLERGTNYHIPERKIIRQTKPIICIDPGHGLPADPGKIGVYGLTEAEVCWEIAENLIQEISKTELAGCITQKIGKNLNESERASVANSKKANVLISVHLNYCDNPFAEGSSCYYFSSGLSFSNSGKILSNLIEDNLIKRLRVPDCRVHVPDQYRLLA
;
A
#
# COMPACT_ATOMS: atom_id res chain seq x y z
N THR A 1 33.82 3.24 8.94
CA THR A 1 32.98 4.31 9.55
C THR A 1 31.58 4.26 8.96
N ARG A 2 30.55 4.70 9.71
CA ARG A 2 29.12 4.57 9.31
C ARG A 2 28.77 5.35 8.04
N LEU A 3 29.32 6.56 7.85
CA LEU A 3 29.09 7.35 6.64
C LEU A 3 29.61 6.64 5.38
N LYS A 4 30.81 6.02 5.46
CA LYS A 4 31.37 5.22 4.36
C LYS A 4 30.49 4.02 4.01
N SER A 5 29.96 3.29 5.01
CA SER A 5 29.02 2.18 4.78
C SER A 5 27.67 2.62 4.22
N LEU A 6 27.31 3.89 4.39
CA LEU A 6 26.10 4.51 3.83
C LEU A 6 26.34 5.09 2.41
N GLY A 7 27.53 4.92 1.86
CA GLY A 7 27.90 5.36 0.51
C GLY A 7 28.40 6.79 0.41
N PHE A 8 28.69 7.47 1.53
CA PHE A 8 29.27 8.81 1.52
C PHE A 8 30.79 8.72 1.46
N SER A 9 31.38 9.37 0.46
CA SER A 9 32.84 9.40 0.27
C SER A 9 33.50 10.26 1.35
N LEU A 10 34.53 9.71 1.99
CA LEU A 10 35.34 10.41 2.99
C LEU A 10 36.72 10.83 2.43
N GLY A 11 36.98 10.62 1.14
CA GLY A 11 38.30 10.79 0.51
C GLY A 11 38.98 9.46 0.14
N LEU A 12 40.13 9.55 -0.54
CA LEU A 12 40.92 8.42 -1.05
C LEU A 12 41.85 7.78 0.01
N GLU A 13 42.09 8.47 1.12
CA GLU A 13 42.95 7.97 2.20
C GLU A 13 42.12 7.30 3.30
N ASP A 14 42.77 6.38 4.03
CA ASP A 14 42.17 5.59 5.10
C ASP A 14 41.48 6.45 6.17
N ILE A 15 40.64 5.81 7.00
CA ILE A 15 40.01 6.44 8.17
C ILE A 15 41.12 6.87 9.13
N ASP A 16 41.57 8.13 8.99
CA ASP A 16 42.67 8.75 9.73
C ASP A 16 42.29 9.14 11.17
N GLY A 17 41.01 9.03 11.52
CA GLY A 17 40.47 9.39 12.83
C GLY A 17 40.23 10.89 13.00
N PHE A 18 40.45 11.71 11.96
CA PHE A 18 40.26 13.16 12.00
C PHE A 18 38.97 13.59 11.32
N PHE A 19 38.23 14.49 11.99
CA PHE A 19 37.08 15.14 11.38
C PHE A 19 37.56 16.31 10.50
N GLY A 20 38.01 16.00 9.29
CA GLY A 20 38.46 16.99 8.29
C GLY A 20 37.35 17.44 7.33
N ILE A 21 37.72 18.31 6.38
CA ILE A 21 36.80 18.92 5.39
C ILE A 21 36.01 17.85 4.61
N LYS A 22 36.62 16.71 4.27
CA LYS A 22 35.94 15.62 3.56
C LYS A 22 34.88 14.92 4.41
N THR A 23 35.15 14.74 5.70
CA THR A 23 34.17 14.19 6.65
C THR A 23 33.02 15.17 6.86
N GLU A 24 33.31 16.47 6.95
CA GLU A 24 32.30 17.53 7.01
C GLU A 24 31.40 17.54 5.75
N GLU A 25 31.98 17.48 4.55
CA GLU A 25 31.25 17.38 3.26
C GLU A 25 30.34 16.14 3.21
N ALA A 26 30.83 15.00 3.72
CA ALA A 26 30.05 13.77 3.81
C ALA A 26 28.89 13.89 4.82
N VAL A 27 29.11 14.55 5.96
CA VAL A 27 28.05 14.84 6.95
C VAL A 27 27.00 15.77 6.36
N LYS A 28 27.40 16.85 5.67
CA LYS A 28 26.46 17.76 4.99
C LYS A 28 25.62 17.01 3.96
N SER A 29 26.27 16.16 3.15
CA SER A 29 25.58 15.33 2.16
C SER A 29 24.60 14.34 2.81
N PHE A 30 24.96 13.73 3.94
CA PHE A 30 24.09 12.85 4.71
C PHE A 30 22.89 13.61 5.30
N GLN A 31 23.14 14.74 5.95
CA GLN A 31 22.11 15.60 6.52
C GLN A 31 21.11 16.03 5.44
N GLN A 32 21.61 16.48 4.29
CA GLN A 32 20.77 16.84 3.14
C GLN A 32 19.92 15.65 2.67
N LYS A 33 20.52 14.46 2.51
CA LYS A 33 19.80 13.24 2.09
C LYS A 33 18.72 12.81 3.09
N ARG A 34 18.92 13.05 4.39
CA ARG A 34 17.97 12.71 5.47
C ARG A 34 17.00 13.85 5.82
N GLY A 35 17.11 15.01 5.19
CA GLY A 35 16.27 16.18 5.49
C GLY A 35 16.57 16.84 6.83
N LEU A 36 17.79 16.71 7.34
CA LEU A 36 18.28 17.37 8.55
C LEU A 36 18.83 18.76 8.22
N ALA A 37 19.01 19.59 9.25
CA ALA A 37 19.77 20.83 9.13
C ALA A 37 21.20 20.51 8.64
N VAL A 38 21.61 21.14 7.53
CA VAL A 38 22.89 20.87 6.85
C VAL A 38 24.00 21.70 7.49
N THR A 39 24.38 21.35 8.72
CA THR A 39 25.38 22.06 9.51
C THR A 39 26.81 21.60 9.23
N GLY A 40 26.98 20.37 8.73
CA GLY A 40 28.28 19.70 8.65
C GLY A 40 28.84 19.23 9.99
N THR A 41 28.13 19.49 11.09
CA THR A 41 28.47 19.03 12.44
C THR A 41 27.59 17.83 12.82
N ILE A 42 28.13 16.91 13.62
CA ILE A 42 27.36 15.77 14.13
C ILE A 42 26.79 16.15 15.51
N ASP A 43 25.55 16.63 15.51
CA ASP A 43 24.76 16.79 16.73
C ASP A 43 24.08 15.47 17.14
N SER A 44 23.32 15.49 18.24
CA SER A 44 22.63 14.29 18.76
C SER A 44 21.60 13.72 17.78
N ILE A 45 20.92 14.56 17.00
CA ILE A 45 19.95 14.16 15.98
C ILE A 45 20.66 13.52 14.79
N THR A 46 21.70 14.16 14.27
CA THR A 46 22.53 13.64 13.17
C THR A 46 23.15 12.31 13.55
N TRP A 47 23.67 12.19 14.78
CA TRP A 47 24.23 10.93 15.27
C TRP A 47 23.19 9.80 15.31
N LEU A 48 21.99 10.07 15.84
CA LEU A 48 20.91 9.09 15.89
C LEU A 48 20.54 8.60 14.49
N GLU A 49 20.37 9.53 13.53
CA GLU A 49 20.03 9.20 12.15
C GLU A 49 21.13 8.40 11.44
N VAL A 50 22.41 8.73 11.64
CA VAL A 50 23.54 7.95 11.10
C VAL A 50 23.56 6.53 11.68
N VAL A 51 23.21 6.39 12.96
CA VAL A 51 23.13 5.07 13.61
C VAL A 51 21.95 4.27 13.05
N GLU A 52 20.77 4.86 12.96
CA GLU A 52 19.54 4.26 12.45
C GLU A 52 19.64 3.84 10.97
N ALA A 53 20.28 4.67 10.14
CA ALA A 53 20.53 4.37 8.72
C ALA A 53 21.49 3.20 8.52
N GLY A 54 22.37 2.93 9.49
CA GLY A 54 23.36 1.85 9.41
C GLY A 54 22.78 0.44 9.61
N TYR A 55 21.51 0.31 9.99
CA TYR A 55 20.87 -0.99 10.15
C TYR A 55 20.09 -1.36 8.90
N THR A 56 20.37 -2.54 8.35
CA THR A 56 19.63 -3.15 7.25
C THR A 56 18.81 -4.34 7.76
N LEU A 57 17.69 -4.65 7.12
CA LEU A 57 16.84 -5.78 7.52
C LEU A 57 17.67 -7.09 7.51
N GLY A 58 17.77 -7.73 8.67
CA GLY A 58 18.60 -8.93 8.89
C GLY A 58 20.01 -8.70 9.43
N SER A 59 20.42 -7.44 9.61
CA SER A 59 21.65 -7.12 10.34
C SER A 59 21.55 -7.45 11.85
N ARG A 60 20.34 -7.58 12.40
CA ARG A 60 20.06 -7.95 13.79
C ARG A 60 18.69 -8.61 13.92
N THR A 61 18.50 -9.41 14.98
CA THR A 61 17.20 -9.97 15.34
C THR A 61 16.32 -8.90 15.97
N LEU A 62 15.19 -8.57 15.33
CA LEU A 62 14.23 -7.62 15.87
C LEU A 62 13.16 -8.33 16.69
N TYR A 63 12.77 -7.72 17.81
CA TYR A 63 11.71 -8.19 18.70
C TYR A 63 11.21 -7.03 19.58
N LEU A 64 10.03 -7.18 20.17
CA LEU A 64 9.50 -6.16 21.07
C LEU A 64 10.33 -6.09 22.35
N LYS A 65 10.90 -4.93 22.63
CA LYS A 65 11.66 -4.65 23.87
C LYS A 65 11.52 -3.19 24.29
N VAL A 66 12.06 -2.87 25.47
CA VAL A 66 12.13 -1.50 26.01
C VAL A 66 13.59 -1.11 26.25
N PRO A 67 14.08 0.01 25.68
CA PRO A 67 13.44 0.84 24.66
C PRO A 67 13.31 0.07 23.32
N PRO A 68 12.29 0.39 22.49
CA PRO A 68 12.03 -0.33 21.24
C PRO A 68 13.19 -0.17 20.26
N PHE A 69 13.35 -1.15 19.35
CA PHE A 69 14.28 -0.98 18.25
C PHE A 69 13.85 0.17 17.35
N ARG A 70 14.84 0.91 16.86
CA ARG A 70 14.68 1.98 15.89
C ARG A 70 15.69 1.84 14.77
N GLY A 71 15.29 2.14 13.54
CA GLY A 71 16.18 2.10 12.39
C GLY A 71 15.49 1.88 11.05
N ASP A 72 16.28 2.03 9.98
CA ASP A 72 15.82 1.79 8.61
C ASP A 72 15.49 0.30 8.36
N ASP A 73 16.09 -0.61 9.12
CA ASP A 73 15.74 -2.04 9.15
C ASP A 73 14.29 -2.26 9.62
N VAL A 74 13.87 -1.53 10.65
CA VAL A 74 12.48 -1.56 11.16
C VAL A 74 11.52 -0.92 10.14
N LYS A 75 11.90 0.21 9.52
CA LYS A 75 11.09 0.82 8.44
C LYS A 75 10.90 -0.16 7.29
N THR A 76 11.96 -0.84 6.88
CA THR A 76 11.94 -1.84 5.81
C THR A 76 11.01 -3.00 6.18
N LEU A 77 11.12 -3.52 7.40
CA LEU A 77 10.22 -4.56 7.90
C LEU A 77 8.75 -4.11 7.88
N GLN A 78 8.45 -2.93 8.41
CA GLN A 78 7.09 -2.38 8.45
C GLN A 78 6.53 -2.20 7.04
N HIS A 79 7.33 -1.68 6.09
CA HIS A 79 6.96 -1.63 4.68
C HIS A 79 6.64 -3.02 4.12
N TYR A 80 7.47 -4.02 4.39
CA TYR A 80 7.27 -5.38 3.88
C TYR A 80 6.01 -6.02 4.46
N LEU A 81 5.84 -5.99 5.78
CA LEU A 81 4.65 -6.51 6.44
C LEU A 81 3.38 -5.85 5.89
N ASN A 82 3.36 -4.51 5.79
CA ASN A 82 2.21 -3.78 5.26
C ASN A 82 1.95 -4.11 3.78
N SER A 83 2.99 -4.26 2.95
CA SER A 83 2.85 -4.64 1.53
C SER A 83 2.30 -6.06 1.34
N LEU A 84 2.52 -6.93 2.33
CA LEU A 84 2.03 -8.30 2.37
C LEU A 84 0.66 -8.42 3.08
N GLY A 85 0.06 -7.29 3.49
CA GLY A 85 -1.24 -7.25 4.17
C GLY A 85 -1.19 -7.48 5.68
N PHE A 86 -0.01 -7.54 6.28
CA PHE A 86 0.17 -7.63 7.74
C PHE A 86 0.31 -6.22 8.33
N ASP A 87 -0.79 -5.69 8.87
CA ASP A 87 -0.85 -4.32 9.42
C ASP A 87 0.09 -4.12 10.62
N SER A 88 1.26 -3.54 10.35
CA SER A 88 2.28 -3.16 11.31
C SER A 88 2.12 -1.72 11.84
N GLY A 89 1.11 -0.99 11.37
CA GLY A 89 0.91 0.43 11.62
C GLY A 89 1.65 1.35 10.64
N GLU A 90 1.75 2.63 11.02
CA GLU A 90 2.56 3.60 10.30
C GLU A 90 4.03 3.20 10.28
N VAL A 91 4.71 3.49 9.17
CA VAL A 91 6.13 3.16 8.98
C VAL A 91 7.00 4.19 9.69
N THR A 92 7.00 4.10 11.01
CA THR A 92 7.71 5.01 11.91
C THR A 92 9.18 4.63 12.09
N GLY A 93 9.56 3.41 11.71
CA GLY A 93 10.88 2.86 12.02
C GLY A 93 11.05 2.46 13.48
N ILE A 94 9.96 2.41 14.26
CA ILE A 94 9.96 1.99 15.67
C ILE A 94 9.27 0.64 15.81
N PHE A 95 9.96 -0.35 16.37
CA PHE A 95 9.42 -1.70 16.57
C PHE A 95 8.49 -1.72 17.78
N ASN A 96 7.24 -1.33 17.56
CA ASN A 96 6.21 -1.23 18.59
C ASN A 96 5.36 -2.51 18.67
N LYS A 97 4.38 -2.53 19.58
CA LYS A 97 3.48 -3.69 19.76
C LYS A 97 2.70 -4.05 18.49
N LYS A 98 2.35 -3.06 17.67
CA LYS A 98 1.62 -3.28 16.41
C LYS A 98 2.51 -3.95 15.36
N THR A 99 3.77 -3.52 15.26
CA THR A 99 4.79 -4.19 14.43
C THR A 99 5.03 -5.63 14.89
N GLU A 100 5.15 -5.88 16.20
CA GLU A 100 5.29 -7.24 16.74
C GLU A 100 4.08 -8.12 16.42
N THR A 101 2.86 -7.58 16.55
CA THR A 101 1.62 -8.28 16.20
C THR A 101 1.58 -8.64 14.71
N ALA A 102 2.06 -7.76 13.83
CA ALA A 102 2.16 -8.03 12.40
C ALA A 102 3.19 -9.12 12.08
N VAL A 103 4.35 -9.12 12.76
CA VAL A 103 5.37 -10.17 12.64
C VAL A 103 4.80 -11.52 13.02
N ARG A 104 4.11 -11.62 14.17
CA ARG A 104 3.47 -12.87 14.62
C ARG A 104 2.45 -13.39 13.61
N LYS A 105 1.57 -12.53 13.10
CA LYS A 105 0.62 -12.89 12.04
C LYS A 105 1.32 -13.39 10.77
N PHE A 106 2.39 -12.72 10.36
CA PHE A 106 3.21 -13.15 9.23
C PHE A 106 3.82 -14.53 9.47
N GLN A 107 4.43 -14.76 10.63
CA GLN A 107 5.03 -16.03 11.01
C GLN A 107 4.00 -17.17 10.96
N ASN A 108 2.84 -16.96 11.58
CA ASN A 108 1.74 -17.92 11.54
C ASN A 108 1.29 -18.23 10.10
N ASN A 109 1.12 -17.20 9.26
CA ASN A 109 0.75 -17.38 7.84
C ASN A 109 1.83 -18.08 7.01
N MET A 110 3.10 -18.02 7.42
CA MET A 110 4.22 -18.71 6.77
C MET A 110 4.53 -20.07 7.39
N SER A 111 3.68 -20.57 8.32
CA SER A 111 3.93 -21.80 9.10
C SER A 111 5.27 -21.79 9.85
N LEU A 112 5.67 -20.62 10.34
CA LEU A 112 6.81 -20.41 11.24
C LEU A 112 6.32 -20.35 12.69
N ASP A 113 7.25 -20.45 13.64
CA ASP A 113 6.96 -20.21 15.06
C ASP A 113 6.48 -18.76 15.27
N GLU A 114 5.30 -18.61 15.89
CA GLU A 114 4.68 -17.31 16.20
C GLU A 114 5.33 -16.68 17.45
N ASP A 115 6.64 -16.50 17.44
CA ASP A 115 7.42 -16.00 18.59
C ASP A 115 7.63 -14.48 18.58
N GLY A 116 7.33 -13.81 17.46
CA GLY A 116 7.54 -12.37 17.25
C GLY A 116 8.98 -11.98 16.97
N LEU A 117 9.88 -12.95 16.78
CA LEU A 117 11.30 -12.75 16.49
C LEU A 117 11.55 -12.64 14.98
N VAL A 118 12.12 -11.52 14.56
CA VAL A 118 12.54 -11.32 13.17
C VAL A 118 13.97 -11.82 13.00
N GLY A 119 14.13 -13.14 13.05
CA GLY A 119 15.38 -13.85 12.80
C GLY A 119 15.59 -14.24 11.33
N SER A 120 16.60 -15.06 11.07
CA SER A 120 16.99 -15.50 9.72
C SER A 120 15.85 -16.17 8.96
N GLU A 121 15.06 -17.02 9.62
CA GLU A 121 13.94 -17.74 8.98
C GLU A 121 12.81 -16.77 8.59
N THR A 122 12.41 -15.87 9.50
CA THR A 122 11.42 -14.83 9.21
C THR A 122 11.85 -13.98 8.00
N ILE A 123 13.12 -13.58 7.94
CA ILE A 123 13.67 -12.76 6.84
C ILE A 123 13.74 -13.55 5.53
N LYS A 124 14.15 -14.81 5.58
CA LYS A 124 14.19 -15.69 4.41
C LYS A 124 12.80 -15.85 3.80
N SER A 125 11.78 -16.08 4.64
CA SER A 125 10.38 -16.15 4.20
C SER A 125 9.88 -14.83 3.62
N LEU A 126 10.19 -13.69 4.25
CA LEU A 126 9.84 -12.36 3.72
C LEU A 126 10.43 -12.14 2.32
N ASN A 127 11.72 -12.45 2.14
CA ASN A 127 12.43 -12.26 0.88
C ASN A 127 11.97 -13.22 -0.22
N ASN A 128 11.59 -14.46 0.13
CA ASN A 128 11.07 -15.42 -0.84
C ASN A 128 9.69 -15.02 -1.34
N LEU A 129 8.80 -14.60 -0.42
CA LEU A 129 7.46 -14.16 -0.78
C LEU A 129 7.50 -12.90 -1.64
N LYS A 130 8.32 -11.91 -1.28
CA LYS A 130 8.54 -10.70 -2.07
C LYS A 130 8.99 -11.03 -3.50
N ARG A 131 10.02 -11.88 -3.64
CA ARG A 131 10.53 -12.29 -4.96
C ARG A 131 9.50 -13.03 -5.78
N SER A 132 8.62 -13.83 -5.16
CA SER A 132 7.57 -14.52 -5.89
C SER A 132 6.47 -13.58 -6.36
N LEU A 133 6.10 -12.59 -5.55
CA LEU A 133 5.14 -11.54 -5.92
C LEU A 133 5.70 -10.68 -7.07
N GLU A 134 6.98 -10.31 -7.03
CA GLU A 134 7.65 -9.55 -8.09
C GLU A 134 7.81 -10.33 -9.41
N ARG A 135 7.89 -11.66 -9.33
CA ARG A 135 8.04 -12.54 -10.51
C ARG A 135 6.72 -13.01 -11.10
N GLY A 136 5.58 -12.63 -10.50
CA GLY A 136 4.25 -13.10 -10.91
C GLY A 136 4.07 -14.62 -10.82
N THR A 137 4.93 -15.32 -10.07
CA THR A 137 4.83 -16.77 -9.86
C THR A 137 3.77 -17.02 -8.79
N ASN A 138 2.80 -17.89 -9.08
CA ASN A 138 1.76 -18.34 -8.15
C ASN A 138 2.40 -19.00 -6.91
N TYR A 139 2.79 -18.19 -5.93
CA TYR A 139 3.17 -18.70 -4.61
C TYR A 139 1.88 -19.07 -3.90
N HIS A 140 1.70 -20.36 -3.67
CA HIS A 140 0.65 -20.84 -2.79
C HIS A 140 1.06 -20.48 -1.36
N ILE A 141 0.63 -19.30 -0.89
CA ILE A 141 0.65 -18.98 0.54
C ILE A 141 -0.24 -20.05 1.19
N PRO A 142 0.27 -20.92 2.07
CA PRO A 142 -0.57 -21.84 2.81
C PRO A 142 -1.44 -20.99 3.72
N GLU A 143 -2.62 -20.60 3.23
CA GLU A 143 -3.62 -20.00 4.06
C GLU A 143 -4.06 -21.11 5.01
N ARG A 144 -3.47 -21.15 6.21
CA ARG A 144 -4.12 -21.84 7.31
C ARG A 144 -5.51 -21.24 7.33
N LYS A 145 -6.53 -22.08 7.14
CA LYS A 145 -7.93 -21.72 7.36
C LYS A 145 -8.04 -21.09 8.75
N ILE A 146 -7.79 -19.78 8.85
CA ILE A 146 -8.53 -18.94 9.75
C ILE A 146 -9.92 -19.18 9.23
N ILE A 147 -10.70 -19.97 9.97
CA ILE A 147 -12.12 -20.10 9.73
C ILE A 147 -12.64 -18.68 9.91
N ARG A 148 -12.63 -17.88 8.84
CA ARG A 148 -13.41 -16.65 8.76
C ARG A 148 -14.83 -17.17 8.89
N GLN A 149 -15.40 -17.05 10.08
CA GLN A 149 -16.78 -17.48 10.35
C GLN A 149 -17.77 -16.82 9.38
N THR A 150 -17.35 -15.75 8.69
CA THR A 150 -18.11 -15.00 7.70
C THR A 150 -17.32 -14.81 6.41
N LYS A 151 -17.98 -15.02 5.26
CA LYS A 151 -17.43 -14.74 3.93
C LYS A 151 -16.91 -13.29 3.83
N PRO A 152 -15.73 -13.04 3.25
CA PRO A 152 -15.27 -11.67 3.00
C PRO A 152 -16.25 -10.95 2.07
N ILE A 153 -16.53 -9.67 2.36
CA ILE A 153 -17.53 -8.88 1.65
C ILE A 153 -16.84 -7.88 0.72
N ILE A 154 -17.18 -7.91 -0.56
CA ILE A 154 -16.84 -6.87 -1.54
C ILE A 154 -18.10 -6.07 -1.83
N CYS A 155 -18.05 -4.77 -1.55
CA CYS A 155 -19.08 -3.85 -2.00
C CYS A 155 -18.67 -3.20 -3.33
N ILE A 156 -19.57 -3.20 -4.28
CA ILE A 156 -19.46 -2.53 -5.57
C ILE A 156 -20.30 -1.26 -5.51
N ASP A 157 -19.71 -0.15 -5.90
CA ASP A 157 -20.34 1.15 -5.97
C ASP A 157 -20.43 1.60 -7.43
N PRO A 158 -21.58 1.42 -8.09
CA PRO A 158 -21.78 2.04 -9.39
C PRO A 158 -21.83 3.56 -9.21
N GLY A 159 -21.03 4.28 -9.98
CA GLY A 159 -21.02 5.75 -10.00
C GLY A 159 -22.38 6.34 -10.37
N HIS A 160 -22.58 7.61 -10.00
CA HIS A 160 -23.83 8.36 -10.29
C HIS A 160 -25.07 7.67 -9.72
N GLY A 161 -26.30 7.88 -10.18
CA GLY A 161 -27.47 7.29 -9.51
C GLY A 161 -28.75 7.33 -10.33
N LEU A 162 -29.23 6.17 -10.77
CA LEU A 162 -30.42 6.11 -11.61
C LEU A 162 -31.73 6.41 -10.84
N PRO A 163 -32.67 7.16 -11.43
CA PRO A 163 -32.56 7.92 -12.69
C PRO A 163 -32.10 9.39 -12.49
N ALA A 164 -31.83 9.81 -11.25
CA ALA A 164 -31.71 11.22 -10.87
C ALA A 164 -30.37 11.88 -11.24
N ASP A 165 -29.29 11.10 -11.26
CA ASP A 165 -27.96 11.50 -11.67
C ASP A 165 -27.48 10.50 -12.74
N PRO A 166 -27.59 10.85 -14.04
CA PRO A 166 -27.15 9.96 -15.12
C PRO A 166 -25.62 9.95 -15.29
N GLY A 167 -24.88 10.85 -14.64
CA GLY A 167 -23.48 11.12 -14.98
C GLY A 167 -23.34 11.62 -16.42
N LYS A 168 -22.25 11.26 -17.09
CA LYS A 168 -22.06 11.67 -18.49
C LYS A 168 -22.94 10.87 -19.45
N ILE A 169 -23.52 11.55 -20.44
CA ILE A 169 -24.28 10.92 -21.53
C ILE A 169 -23.35 10.75 -22.74
N GLY A 170 -23.20 9.50 -23.19
CA GLY A 170 -22.43 9.15 -24.39
C GLY A 170 -23.14 9.54 -25.68
N VAL A 171 -22.40 9.53 -26.79
CA VAL A 171 -22.87 9.97 -28.11
C VAL A 171 -24.09 9.20 -28.66
N TYR A 172 -24.31 7.97 -28.16
CA TYR A 172 -25.45 7.12 -28.52
C TYR A 172 -26.56 7.10 -27.46
N GLY A 173 -26.50 7.99 -26.46
CA GLY A 173 -27.54 8.15 -25.45
C GLY A 173 -27.39 7.27 -24.20
N LEU A 174 -26.42 6.35 -24.17
CA LEU A 174 -26.09 5.59 -22.95
C LEU A 174 -25.51 6.51 -21.89
N THR A 175 -26.03 6.42 -20.67
CA THR A 175 -25.57 7.20 -19.53
C THR A 175 -24.48 6.44 -18.76
N GLU A 176 -23.58 7.18 -18.11
CA GLU A 176 -22.55 6.60 -17.24
C GLU A 176 -23.18 5.77 -16.11
N ALA A 177 -24.28 6.27 -15.52
CA ALA A 177 -24.99 5.57 -14.47
C ALA A 177 -25.54 4.20 -14.94
N GLU A 178 -26.07 4.09 -16.16
CA GLU A 178 -26.53 2.82 -16.73
C GLU A 178 -25.39 1.83 -16.92
N VAL A 179 -24.28 2.26 -17.52
CA VAL A 179 -23.12 1.38 -17.76
C VAL A 179 -22.50 0.94 -16.44
N CYS A 180 -22.33 1.84 -15.49
CA CYS A 180 -21.80 1.51 -14.17
C CYS A 180 -22.70 0.52 -13.42
N TRP A 181 -24.03 0.68 -13.53
CA TRP A 181 -24.99 -0.25 -12.92
C TRP A 181 -24.87 -1.66 -13.54
N GLU A 182 -24.81 -1.77 -14.86
CA GLU A 182 -24.67 -3.05 -15.56
C GLU A 182 -23.35 -3.75 -15.19
N ILE A 183 -22.24 -3.00 -15.14
CA ILE A 183 -20.95 -3.54 -14.66
C ILE A 183 -21.08 -4.03 -13.22
N ALA A 184 -21.73 -3.28 -12.35
CA ALA A 184 -21.91 -3.68 -10.95
C ALA A 184 -22.74 -4.96 -10.81
N GLU A 185 -23.84 -5.10 -11.55
CA GLU A 185 -24.64 -6.33 -11.54
C GLU A 185 -23.85 -7.53 -12.05
N ASN A 186 -23.10 -7.37 -13.13
CA ASN A 186 -22.24 -8.42 -13.67
C ASN A 186 -21.14 -8.82 -12.68
N LEU A 187 -20.50 -7.85 -12.02
CA LEU A 187 -19.50 -8.12 -10.98
C LEU A 187 -20.11 -8.89 -9.80
N ILE A 188 -21.33 -8.53 -9.36
CA ILE A 188 -22.02 -9.26 -8.28
C ILE A 188 -22.33 -10.70 -8.70
N GLN A 189 -22.76 -10.92 -9.96
CA GLN A 189 -22.98 -12.26 -10.49
C GLN A 189 -21.68 -13.08 -10.48
N GLU A 190 -20.55 -12.52 -10.92
CA GLU A 190 -19.26 -13.21 -10.88
C GLU A 190 -18.79 -13.47 -9.45
N ILE A 191 -18.92 -12.49 -8.55
CA ILE A 191 -18.59 -12.64 -7.11
C ILE A 191 -19.42 -13.77 -6.48
N SER A 192 -20.70 -13.90 -6.85
CA SER A 192 -21.58 -14.95 -6.31
C SER A 192 -21.14 -16.38 -6.66
N LYS A 193 -20.31 -16.54 -7.71
CA LYS A 193 -19.72 -17.82 -8.13
C LYS A 193 -18.47 -18.19 -7.31
N THR A 194 -18.03 -17.30 -6.42
CA THR A 194 -16.84 -17.46 -5.57
C THR A 194 -17.21 -17.68 -4.10
N GLU A 195 -16.22 -17.81 -3.22
CA GLU A 195 -16.44 -17.88 -1.78
C GLU A 195 -16.72 -16.52 -1.11
N LEU A 196 -16.69 -15.43 -1.89
CA LEU A 196 -16.90 -14.07 -1.43
C LEU A 196 -18.41 -13.73 -1.33
N ALA A 197 -18.72 -12.68 -0.59
CA ALA A 197 -20.05 -12.07 -0.57
C ALA A 197 -20.01 -10.72 -1.30
N GLY A 198 -20.99 -10.48 -2.17
CA GLY A 198 -21.13 -9.22 -2.92
C GLY A 198 -22.24 -8.33 -2.37
N CYS A 199 -22.03 -7.02 -2.36
CA CYS A 199 -23.07 -6.00 -2.11
C CYS A 199 -22.98 -4.86 -3.10
N ILE A 200 -24.10 -4.21 -3.40
CA ILE A 200 -24.14 -2.91 -4.10
C ILE A 200 -24.43 -1.82 -3.08
N THR A 201 -23.69 -0.72 -3.11
CA THR A 201 -23.88 0.44 -2.20
C THR A 201 -25.16 1.21 -2.53
N GLN A 202 -25.46 1.33 -3.81
CA GLN A 202 -26.59 2.09 -4.35
C GLN A 202 -27.88 1.30 -4.49
N LYS A 203 -28.98 2.03 -4.71
CA LYS A 203 -30.30 1.48 -5.05
C LYS A 203 -30.95 2.36 -6.12
N ILE A 204 -31.47 1.74 -7.18
CA ILE A 204 -32.25 2.45 -8.20
C ILE A 204 -33.40 3.21 -7.54
N GLY A 205 -33.58 4.47 -7.95
CA GLY A 205 -34.59 5.38 -7.41
C GLY A 205 -34.20 6.05 -6.08
N LYS A 206 -33.03 5.76 -5.52
CA LYS A 206 -32.47 6.47 -4.36
C LYS A 206 -31.21 7.23 -4.78
N ASN A 207 -31.30 8.56 -4.76
CA ASN A 207 -30.18 9.44 -5.08
C ASN A 207 -29.25 9.59 -3.86
N LEU A 208 -28.44 8.57 -3.57
CA LEU A 208 -27.51 8.59 -2.44
C LEU A 208 -26.29 9.44 -2.78
N ASN A 209 -25.87 10.30 -1.86
CA ASN A 209 -24.60 11.01 -1.97
C ASN A 209 -23.41 10.09 -1.63
N GLU A 210 -22.18 10.56 -1.90
CA GLU A 210 -20.94 9.83 -1.65
C GLU A 210 -20.83 9.29 -0.21
N SER A 211 -21.09 10.12 0.80
CA SER A 211 -20.98 9.72 2.21
C SER A 211 -22.02 8.66 2.59
N GLU A 212 -23.22 8.73 2.02
CA GLU A 212 -24.26 7.72 2.21
C GLU A 212 -23.87 6.38 1.57
N ARG A 213 -23.25 6.39 0.39
CA ARG A 213 -22.74 5.18 -0.29
C ARG A 213 -21.62 4.53 0.53
N ALA A 214 -20.68 5.32 1.03
CA ALA A 214 -19.64 4.86 1.94
C ALA A 214 -20.24 4.24 3.22
N SER A 215 -21.27 4.89 3.77
CA SER A 215 -21.99 4.40 4.94
C SER A 215 -22.67 3.04 4.70
N VAL A 216 -23.17 2.78 3.48
CA VAL A 216 -23.68 1.45 3.13
C VAL A 216 -22.57 0.41 3.18
N ALA A 217 -21.42 0.65 2.55
CA ALA A 217 -20.28 -0.27 2.59
C ALA A 217 -19.79 -0.53 4.03
N ASN A 218 -19.69 0.53 4.84
CA ASN A 218 -19.32 0.46 6.25
C ASN A 218 -20.34 -0.34 7.08
N SER A 219 -21.65 -0.14 6.85
CA SER A 219 -22.71 -0.88 7.55
C SER A 219 -22.69 -2.38 7.24
N LYS A 220 -22.25 -2.75 6.03
CA LYS A 220 -22.04 -4.13 5.60
C LYS A 220 -20.73 -4.71 6.10
N LYS A 221 -19.86 -3.91 6.72
CA LYS A 221 -18.50 -4.27 7.12
C LYS A 221 -17.71 -4.81 5.92
N ALA A 222 -17.85 -4.14 4.77
CA ALA A 222 -17.15 -4.52 3.55
C ALA A 222 -15.62 -4.53 3.78
N ASN A 223 -14.97 -5.57 3.26
CA ASN A 223 -13.51 -5.68 3.28
C ASN A 223 -12.88 -4.86 2.15
N VAL A 224 -13.60 -4.71 1.04
CA VAL A 224 -13.19 -3.97 -0.14
C VAL A 224 -14.40 -3.18 -0.65
N LEU A 225 -14.15 -1.94 -1.04
CA LEU A 225 -15.09 -1.12 -1.81
C LEU A 225 -14.47 -0.85 -3.18
N ILE A 226 -15.18 -1.19 -4.25
CA ILE A 226 -14.80 -0.90 -5.63
C ILE A 226 -15.84 0.04 -6.21
N SER A 227 -15.46 1.30 -6.45
CA SER A 227 -16.31 2.24 -7.18
C SER A 227 -15.99 2.18 -8.67
N VAL A 228 -17.03 2.15 -9.50
CA VAL A 228 -16.95 2.04 -10.95
C VAL A 228 -17.49 3.32 -11.58
N HIS A 229 -16.68 3.95 -12.42
CA HIS A 229 -16.99 5.19 -13.12
C HIS A 229 -16.49 5.14 -14.56
N LEU A 230 -17.03 6.01 -15.41
CA LEU A 230 -16.51 6.25 -16.75
C LEU A 230 -15.94 7.66 -16.81
N ASN A 231 -14.66 7.78 -17.17
CA ASN A 231 -14.05 9.08 -17.36
C ASN A 231 -14.68 9.82 -18.55
N TYR A 232 -14.63 11.15 -18.49
CA TYR A 232 -15.05 12.01 -19.59
C TYR A 232 -13.99 13.10 -19.87
N CYS A 233 -13.78 13.37 -21.15
CA CYS A 233 -13.02 14.50 -21.66
C CYS A 233 -13.66 14.99 -22.96
N ASP A 234 -13.57 16.29 -23.25
CA ASP A 234 -14.02 16.85 -24.53
C ASP A 234 -13.09 16.45 -25.70
N ASN A 235 -11.88 15.95 -25.41
CA ASN A 235 -10.97 15.45 -26.43
C ASN A 235 -11.45 14.06 -26.92
N PRO A 236 -11.89 13.92 -28.18
CA PRO A 236 -12.41 12.65 -28.71
C PRO A 236 -11.33 11.57 -28.87
N PHE A 237 -10.05 11.93 -28.73
CA PHE A 237 -8.92 11.00 -28.74
C PHE A 237 -8.53 10.52 -27.33
N ALA A 238 -9.19 10.98 -26.27
CA ALA A 238 -8.95 10.48 -24.93
C ALA A 238 -9.58 9.09 -24.76
N GLU A 239 -8.75 8.09 -24.47
CA GLU A 239 -9.15 6.71 -24.26
C GLU A 239 -8.22 6.04 -23.23
N GLY A 240 -8.63 4.88 -22.72
CA GLY A 240 -7.85 4.08 -21.78
C GLY A 240 -8.57 3.78 -20.47
N SER A 241 -7.91 3.03 -19.60
CA SER A 241 -8.35 2.75 -18.23
C SER A 241 -7.42 3.40 -17.22
N SER A 242 -7.99 3.82 -16.08
CA SER A 242 -7.22 4.23 -14.92
C SER A 242 -7.88 3.72 -13.65
N CYS A 243 -7.08 3.45 -12.63
CA CYS A 243 -7.55 3.09 -11.30
C CYS A 243 -7.07 4.08 -10.25
N TYR A 244 -7.88 4.30 -9.22
CA TYR A 244 -7.55 5.18 -8.11
C TYR A 244 -7.57 4.40 -6.80
N TYR A 245 -6.83 4.88 -5.80
CA TYR A 245 -6.85 4.31 -4.45
C TYR A 245 -6.82 5.41 -3.40
N PHE A 246 -7.35 5.11 -2.21
CA PHE A 246 -7.50 6.11 -1.16
C PHE A 246 -6.15 6.72 -0.77
N SER A 247 -6.08 8.04 -0.79
CA SER A 247 -4.95 8.82 -0.31
C SER A 247 -5.45 10.15 0.26
N SER A 248 -4.82 10.60 1.32
CA SER A 248 -5.03 11.86 2.02
C SER A 248 -3.66 12.46 2.35
N GLY A 249 -3.60 13.74 2.71
CA GLY A 249 -2.34 14.39 3.07
C GLY A 249 -1.59 13.75 4.26
N LEU A 250 -2.25 12.86 5.02
CA LEU A 250 -1.69 12.18 6.18
C LEU A 250 -1.55 10.65 6.01
N SER A 251 -2.26 10.03 5.06
CA SER A 251 -2.32 8.57 4.93
C SER A 251 -2.80 8.10 3.56
N PHE A 252 -2.42 6.90 3.14
CA PHE A 252 -2.93 6.26 1.93
C PHE A 252 -3.15 4.75 2.12
N SER A 253 -4.02 4.16 1.31
CA SER A 253 -4.38 2.75 1.37
C SER A 253 -3.40 1.90 0.57
N ASN A 254 -2.48 1.22 1.25
CA ASN A 254 -1.55 0.28 0.61
C ASN A 254 -2.28 -0.90 -0.07
N SER A 255 -3.27 -1.47 0.60
CA SER A 255 -4.09 -2.56 0.03
C SER A 255 -4.91 -2.06 -1.17
N GLY A 256 -5.43 -0.83 -1.10
CA GLY A 256 -6.07 -0.18 -2.24
C GLY A 256 -5.11 -0.01 -3.41
N LYS A 257 -3.89 0.49 -3.17
CA LYS A 257 -2.86 0.62 -4.21
C LYS A 257 -2.56 -0.71 -4.90
N ILE A 258 -2.35 -1.78 -4.14
CA ILE A 258 -2.06 -3.12 -4.69
C ILE A 258 -3.25 -3.60 -5.54
N LEU A 259 -4.46 -3.51 -4.99
CA LEU A 259 -5.67 -3.95 -5.70
C LEU A 259 -5.89 -3.15 -7.00
N SER A 260 -5.72 -1.82 -6.96
CA SER A 260 -5.85 -0.96 -8.14
C SER A 260 -4.85 -1.32 -9.23
N ASN A 261 -3.60 -1.67 -8.89
CA ASN A 261 -2.62 -2.15 -9.89
C ASN A 261 -3.05 -3.48 -10.50
N LEU A 262 -3.51 -4.43 -9.68
CA LEU A 262 -3.98 -5.73 -10.18
C LEU A 262 -5.19 -5.60 -11.10
N ILE A 263 -6.13 -4.69 -10.79
CA ILE A 263 -7.28 -4.41 -11.65
C ILE A 263 -6.81 -3.79 -12.97
N GLU A 264 -5.99 -2.74 -12.92
CA GLU A 264 -5.49 -2.03 -14.10
C GLU A 264 -4.73 -2.98 -15.04
N ASP A 265 -3.79 -3.77 -14.53
CA ASP A 265 -3.02 -4.76 -15.30
C ASP A 265 -3.94 -5.75 -16.02
N ASN A 266 -5.03 -6.20 -15.36
CA ASN A 266 -5.98 -7.12 -15.95
C ASN A 266 -6.89 -6.45 -16.99
N LEU A 267 -7.29 -5.19 -16.77
CA LEU A 267 -8.07 -4.41 -17.73
C LEU A 267 -7.27 -4.23 -19.02
N ILE A 268 -6.03 -3.75 -18.94
CA ILE A 268 -5.14 -3.56 -20.09
C ILE A 268 -4.93 -4.88 -20.84
N LYS A 269 -4.62 -5.95 -20.11
CA LYS A 269 -4.35 -7.26 -20.71
C LYS A 269 -5.56 -7.84 -21.44
N ARG A 270 -6.77 -7.66 -20.91
CA ARG A 270 -8.01 -8.25 -21.46
C ARG A 270 -8.68 -7.37 -22.51
N LEU A 271 -8.75 -6.07 -22.26
CA LEU A 271 -9.46 -5.11 -23.11
C LEU A 271 -8.56 -4.49 -24.18
N ARG A 272 -7.23 -4.58 -24.03
CA ARG A 272 -6.24 -3.97 -24.93
C ARG A 272 -6.42 -2.45 -25.10
N VAL A 273 -6.89 -1.79 -24.05
CA VAL A 273 -6.99 -0.33 -23.97
C VAL A 273 -5.67 0.28 -23.50
N PRO A 274 -5.41 1.57 -23.79
CA PRO A 274 -4.25 2.27 -23.25
C PRO A 274 -4.20 2.27 -21.72
N ASP A 275 -3.00 2.07 -21.18
CA ASP A 275 -2.70 2.11 -19.74
C ASP A 275 -2.56 3.56 -19.27
N CYS A 276 -3.62 4.10 -18.67
CA CYS A 276 -3.56 5.43 -18.06
C CYS A 276 -3.08 5.38 -16.61
N ARG A 277 -2.65 4.23 -16.10
CA ARG A 277 -2.00 3.99 -14.80
C ARG A 277 -2.89 4.16 -13.56
N VAL A 278 -2.28 3.81 -12.42
CA VAL A 278 -2.87 3.95 -11.09
C VAL A 278 -2.45 5.26 -10.44
N HIS A 279 -3.43 6.01 -9.93
CA HIS A 279 -3.21 7.35 -9.37
C HIS A 279 -3.68 7.49 -7.93
N VAL A 280 -3.13 8.49 -7.26
CA VAL A 280 -3.78 9.10 -6.09
C VAL A 280 -4.78 10.15 -6.59
N PRO A 281 -5.97 10.28 -6.01
CA PRO A 281 -6.92 11.28 -6.44
C PRO A 281 -6.40 12.68 -6.09
N ASP A 282 -6.31 13.56 -7.09
CA ASP A 282 -6.29 15.00 -6.87
C ASP A 282 -7.74 15.48 -6.90
N GLN A 283 -8.25 15.94 -5.74
CA GLN A 283 -9.59 16.52 -5.54
C GLN A 283 -10.83 15.64 -5.78
N TYR A 284 -10.73 14.45 -6.37
CA TYR A 284 -11.85 13.50 -6.44
C TYR A 284 -11.92 12.66 -5.17
N ARG A 285 -12.96 12.89 -4.38
CA ARG A 285 -13.22 12.21 -3.11
C ARG A 285 -13.51 10.75 -3.40
N LEU A 286 -12.54 9.87 -3.15
CA LEU A 286 -12.89 8.48 -2.92
C LEU A 286 -13.83 8.42 -1.73
N LEU A 287 -14.90 7.64 -1.86
CA LEU A 287 -15.89 7.39 -0.82
C LEU A 287 -15.16 7.06 0.50
N ALA A 288 -15.20 7.97 1.45
CA ALA A 288 -14.56 7.86 2.77
C ALA A 288 -15.58 7.38 3.82
#